data_AF-A0A525ISN4-F1
#
_entry.id   AF-A0A525ISN4-F1
#
_cell.length_a   1.000
_cell.length_b   1.000
_cell.length_c   1.000
_cell.angle_alpha   90.00
_cell.angle_beta   90.00
_cell.angle_gamma   90.00
#
_symmetry.space_group_name_H-M   'P 1'
#
loop_
_entity.id
_entity.type
_entity.pdbx_description
1 polymer ?
#
loop_
_entity_poly.entity_id
_entity_poly.type
_entity_poly.pdbx_seq_one_letter_code
_entity_poly.pdbx_strand_id
1 'polypeptide(L)'
;MSVDRKKRGLAWGALLLSALTLGGCSISIADLPLVGTPADAPARAKETGAYLPVNQLPPDRDEAAMNPAERAKIQSELVAARERQASAAAAKDSAAK
;
A
#
# COMPACT_ATOMS: atom_id res chain seq x y z
N MET A 1 13.63 -40.38 -11.52
CA MET A 1 14.73 -39.39 -11.55
C MET A 1 14.46 -38.17 -12.45
N SER A 2 14.07 -38.30 -13.73
CA SER A 2 13.79 -37.13 -14.61
C SER A 2 12.44 -36.45 -14.30
N VAL A 3 11.41 -37.25 -14.01
CA VAL A 3 10.05 -36.77 -13.70
C VAL A 3 10.02 -36.01 -12.37
N ASP A 4 10.77 -36.47 -11.37
CA ASP A 4 10.87 -35.83 -10.06
C ASP A 4 11.56 -34.46 -10.13
N ARG A 5 12.54 -34.34 -11.03
CA ARG A 5 13.24 -33.07 -11.30
C ARG A 5 12.31 -32.05 -11.96
N LYS A 6 11.47 -32.49 -12.90
CA LYS A 6 10.45 -31.63 -13.55
C LYS A 6 9.37 -31.16 -12.57
N LYS A 7 8.87 -32.06 -11.71
CA LYS A 7 7.90 -31.71 -10.65
C LYS A 7 8.47 -30.72 -9.64
N ARG A 8 9.71 -30.91 -9.21
CA ARG A 8 10.41 -29.96 -8.30
C ARG A 8 10.63 -28.59 -8.96
N GLY A 9 10.99 -28.57 -10.25
CA GLY A 9 11.10 -27.32 -11.01
C GLY A 9 9.78 -26.56 -11.10
N LEU A 10 8.68 -27.26 -11.38
CA LEU A 10 7.34 -26.66 -11.43
C LEU A 10 6.90 -26.11 -10.06
N ALA A 11 7.17 -26.87 -8.98
CA ALA A 11 6.86 -26.45 -7.62
C ALA A 11 7.65 -25.19 -7.21
N TRP A 12 8.94 -25.12 -7.54
CA TRP A 12 9.75 -23.93 -7.30
C TRP A 12 9.31 -22.74 -8.15
N GLY A 13 8.95 -22.96 -9.42
CA GLY A 13 8.41 -21.92 -10.28
C GLY A 13 7.12 -21.32 -9.71
N ALA A 14 6.19 -22.16 -9.26
CA ALA A 14 4.96 -21.72 -8.61
C ALA A 14 5.22 -20.96 -7.30
N LEU A 15 6.19 -21.42 -6.48
CA LEU A 15 6.57 -20.77 -5.24
C LEU A 15 7.13 -19.35 -5.48
N LEU A 16 8.02 -19.21 -6.46
CA LEU A 16 8.63 -17.92 -6.82
C LEU A 16 7.61 -16.93 -7.36
N LEU A 17 6.67 -17.39 -8.20
CA LEU A 17 5.61 -16.53 -8.74
C LEU A 17 4.68 -16.02 -7.63
N SER A 18 4.35 -16.88 -6.67
CA SER A 18 3.55 -16.52 -5.49
C SER A 18 4.29 -15.51 -4.58
N ALA A 19 5.58 -15.73 -4.34
CA ALA A 19 6.39 -14.79 -3.56
C ALA A 19 6.47 -13.40 -4.21
N LEU A 20 6.55 -13.33 -5.54
CA LEU A 20 6.63 -12.06 -6.26
C LEU A 20 5.30 -11.28 -6.23
N THR A 21 4.15 -11.97 -6.33
CA THR A 21 2.84 -11.32 -6.27
C THR A 21 2.48 -10.86 -4.85
N LEU A 22 2.86 -11.61 -3.81
CA LEU A 22 2.64 -11.22 -2.41
C LEU A 22 3.66 -10.17 -1.91
N GLY A 23 4.92 -10.27 -2.33
CA GLY A 23 6.00 -9.36 -1.92
C GLY A 23 5.96 -7.98 -2.58
N GLY A 24 5.16 -7.80 -3.64
CA GLY A 24 5.00 -6.52 -4.33
C GLY A 24 4.43 -5.40 -3.45
N CYS A 25 3.72 -5.73 -2.36
CA CYS A 25 3.09 -4.72 -1.48
C CYS A 25 4.04 -4.11 -0.44
N SER A 26 5.24 -4.67 -0.24
CA SER A 26 6.26 -4.11 0.67
C SER A 26 7.37 -3.36 -0.06
N ILE A 27 7.38 -3.40 -1.39
CA ILE A 27 8.36 -2.67 -2.20
C ILE A 27 7.95 -1.20 -2.22
N SER A 28 8.81 -0.34 -1.68
CA SER A 28 8.61 1.10 -1.74
C SER A 28 8.70 1.56 -3.19
N ILE A 29 7.54 1.73 -3.84
CA ILE A 29 7.42 2.20 -5.23
C ILE A 29 8.09 3.58 -5.42
N ALA A 30 8.27 4.34 -4.33
CA ALA A 30 8.94 5.64 -4.36
C ALA A 30 10.41 5.58 -4.82
N ASP A 31 11.10 4.45 -4.63
CA ASP A 31 12.53 4.27 -4.91
C ASP A 31 12.82 3.55 -6.26
N LEU A 32 11.77 3.14 -6.99
CA LEU A 32 11.94 2.49 -8.29
C LEU A 32 12.04 3.55 -9.41
N PRO A 33 13.21 3.72 -10.06
CA PRO A 33 13.41 4.75 -11.09
C PRO A 33 12.53 4.55 -12.33
N LEU A 34 11.92 3.37 -12.49
CA LEU A 34 11.08 3.02 -13.63
C LEU A 34 9.56 3.08 -13.34
N VAL A 35 9.14 3.13 -12.07
CA VAL A 35 7.73 2.97 -11.67
C VAL A 35 7.20 4.16 -10.85
N GLY A 36 8.07 5.05 -10.34
CA GLY A 36 7.69 6.03 -9.33
C GLY A 36 7.46 7.48 -9.79
N THR A 37 7.75 7.83 -11.04
CA THR A 37 7.55 9.20 -11.56
C THR A 37 6.85 9.14 -12.92
N PRO A 38 5.55 9.49 -13.02
CA PRO A 38 4.93 9.67 -14.33
C PRO A 38 5.73 10.70 -15.14
N ALA A 39 5.69 10.62 -16.47
CA ALA A 39 6.46 11.50 -17.35
C ALA A 39 6.20 13.00 -17.09
N ASP A 40 5.01 13.33 -16.58
CA ASP A 40 4.58 14.68 -16.20
C ASP A 40 4.78 15.01 -14.70
N ALA A 41 5.40 14.12 -13.91
CA ALA A 41 5.71 14.45 -12.53
C ALA A 41 6.80 15.54 -12.48
N PRO A 42 6.59 16.61 -11.69
CA PRO A 42 7.66 17.55 -11.37
C PRO A 42 8.86 16.78 -10.82
N ALA A 43 10.06 17.16 -11.25
CA ALA A 43 11.29 16.58 -10.71
C ALA A 43 11.29 16.71 -9.18
N ARG A 44 11.46 15.59 -8.47
CA ARG A 44 11.59 15.66 -7.00
C ARG A 44 12.74 16.60 -6.66
N ALA A 45 12.49 17.52 -5.75
CA ALA A 45 13.54 18.40 -5.26
C ALA A 45 14.69 17.56 -4.72
N LYS A 46 15.91 17.82 -5.20
CA LYS A 46 17.12 17.12 -4.76
C LYS A 46 17.46 17.44 -3.31
N GLU A 47 17.07 18.62 -2.87
CA GLU A 47 17.25 19.08 -1.51
C GLU A 47 16.08 18.63 -0.65
N THR A 48 16.39 17.96 0.46
CA THR A 48 15.43 17.82 1.57
C THR A 48 15.06 19.23 2.01
N GLY A 49 13.80 19.63 1.78
CA GLY A 49 13.30 20.93 2.25
C GLY A 49 13.68 21.13 3.72
N ALA A 50 14.11 22.34 4.07
CA ALA A 50 14.57 22.63 5.42
C ALA A 50 13.48 22.26 6.44
N TYR A 51 13.76 21.30 7.31
CA TYR A 51 12.88 20.97 8.41
C TYR A 51 12.79 22.15 9.37
N LEU A 52 11.60 22.36 9.93
CA LEU A 52 11.42 23.33 11.00
C LEU A 52 12.28 22.90 12.22
N PRO A 53 12.86 23.83 12.99
CA PRO A 53 13.66 23.50 14.17
C PRO A 53 12.89 22.59 15.16
N VAL A 54 13.63 21.81 15.96
CA VAL A 54 13.04 20.86 16.91
C VAL A 54 12.03 21.57 17.83
N ASN A 55 10.84 20.99 17.98
CA ASN A 55 9.67 21.51 18.70
C ASN A 55 8.95 22.71 18.07
N GLN A 56 9.33 23.15 16.88
CA GLN A 56 8.54 24.13 16.15
C GLN A 56 7.42 23.40 15.41
N LEU A 57 6.18 23.84 15.66
CA LEU A 57 5.03 23.39 14.89
C LEU A 57 4.93 24.24 13.61
N PRO A 58 4.71 23.63 12.43
CA PRO A 58 4.36 24.38 11.24
C PRO A 58 3.15 25.27 11.49
N PRO A 59 3.04 26.41 10.78
CA PRO A 59 1.83 27.22 10.85
C PRO A 59 0.62 26.37 10.49
N ASP A 60 -0.51 26.66 11.15
CA ASP A 60 -1.77 26.05 10.80
C ASP A 60 -2.11 26.34 9.34
N ARG A 61 -2.78 25.39 8.69
CA ARG A 61 -3.25 25.58 7.32
C ARG A 61 -4.37 26.61 7.36
N ASP A 62 -4.25 27.65 6.52
CA ASP A 62 -5.29 28.68 6.38
C ASP A 62 -6.61 28.11 5.85
N GLU A 63 -6.53 27.02 5.08
CA GLU A 63 -7.65 26.40 4.40
C GLU A 63 -7.99 25.04 5.04
N ALA A 64 -9.27 24.86 5.35
CA ALA A 64 -9.79 23.55 5.74
C ALA A 64 -9.61 22.58 4.57
N ALA A 65 -8.82 21.52 4.78
CA ALA A 65 -8.50 20.54 3.74
C ALA A 65 -9.73 19.87 3.10
N MET A 66 -10.86 19.82 3.81
CA MET A 66 -12.13 19.29 3.30
C MET A 66 -13.31 19.81 4.12
N ASN A 67 -14.47 19.96 3.47
CA ASN A 67 -15.71 20.38 4.13
C ASN A 67 -16.09 19.38 5.25
N PRO A 68 -16.48 19.83 6.46
CA PRO A 68 -16.89 18.94 7.56
C PRO A 68 -17.98 17.91 7.19
N ALA A 69 -18.94 18.30 6.35
CA ALA A 69 -20.02 17.40 5.92
C ALA A 69 -19.49 16.27 5.02
N GLU A 70 -18.56 16.60 4.13
CA GLU A 70 -17.91 15.63 3.24
C GLU A 70 -17.00 14.68 4.03
N ARG A 71 -16.26 15.21 5.02
CA ARG A 71 -15.49 14.41 5.99
C ARG A 71 -16.36 13.41 6.73
N ALA A 72 -17.51 13.84 7.23
CA ALA A 72 -18.43 12.96 7.94
C ALA A 72 -18.95 11.83 7.04
N LYS A 73 -19.30 12.15 5.78
CA LYS A 73 -19.72 11.16 4.79
C LYS A 73 -18.63 10.11 4.55
N ILE A 74 -17.41 10.54 4.22
CA ILE A 74 -16.28 9.62 3.95
C ILE A 74 -15.99 8.75 5.19
N GLN A 75 -16.03 9.32 6.39
CA GLN A 75 -15.84 8.56 7.62
C GLN A 75 -16.88 7.45 7.77
N SER A 76 -18.15 7.74 7.50
CA SER A 76 -19.22 6.73 7.59
C SER A 76 -19.03 5.59 6.59
N GLU A 77 -18.62 5.92 5.36
CA GLU A 77 -18.37 4.94 4.30
C GLU A 77 -17.17 4.05 4.64
N LEU A 78 -16.10 4.63 5.18
CA LEU A 78 -14.91 3.89 5.61
C LEU A 78 -15.22 2.95 6.78
N VAL A 79 -16.04 3.37 7.74
CA VAL A 79 -16.48 2.50 8.85
C VAL A 79 -17.29 1.32 8.29
N ALA A 80 -18.26 1.59 7.43
CA ALA A 80 -19.05 0.52 6.81
C ALA A 80 -18.18 -0.43 5.97
N ALA A 81 -17.18 0.07 5.24
CA ALA A 81 -16.25 -0.75 4.49
C ALA A 81 -15.39 -1.64 5.40
N ARG A 82 -14.88 -1.10 6.51
CA ARG A 82 -14.12 -1.87 7.51
C ARG A 82 -14.95 -2.98 8.13
N GLU A 83 -16.20 -2.70 8.46
CA GLU A 83 -17.10 -3.73 9.00
C GLU A 83 -17.30 -4.89 8.02
N ARG A 84 -17.50 -4.57 6.73
CA ARG A 84 -17.57 -5.61 5.68
C ARG A 84 -16.27 -6.41 5.57
N GLN A 85 -15.12 -5.74 5.62
CA GLN A 85 -13.82 -6.43 5.60
C GLN A 85 -13.63 -7.35 6.81
N ALA A 86 -14.03 -6.90 8.00
CA ALA A 86 -13.97 -7.68 9.23
C ALA A 86 -14.86 -8.93 9.13
N SER A 87 -16.11 -8.78 8.66
CA SER A 87 -17.02 -9.90 8.45
C SER A 87 -16.49 -10.92 7.42
N ALA A 88 -15.88 -10.44 6.33
CA ALA A 88 -15.28 -11.29 5.32
C ALA A 88 -14.01 -12.01 5.82
N ALA A 89 -13.21 -11.37 6.67
CA ALA A 89 -12.06 -12.00 7.31
C ALA A 89 -12.51 -13.10 8.30
N ALA A 90 -13.49 -12.83 9.15
CA ALA A 90 -14.06 -13.81 10.07
C ALA A 90 -14.65 -15.02 9.33
N ALA A 91 -15.32 -14.81 8.20
CA ALA A 91 -15.83 -15.88 7.35
C ALA A 91 -14.70 -16.76 6.78
N LYS A 92 -13.58 -16.16 6.34
CA LYS A 92 -12.40 -16.89 5.86
C LYS A 92 -11.74 -17.71 6.96
N ASP A 93 -11.61 -17.17 8.16
CA ASP A 93 -11.04 -17.89 9.31
C ASP A 93 -11.93 -19.07 9.73
N SER A 94 -13.25 -18.91 9.65
CA SER A 94 -14.20 -20.02 9.92
C SER A 94 -14.18 -21.12 8.86
N ALA A 95 -13.85 -20.79 7.60
CA ALA A 95 -13.75 -21.77 6.51
C ALA A 95 -12.39 -22.50 6.45
N ALA A 96 -11.38 -22.00 7.17
CA ALA A 96 -10.04 -22.59 7.27
C ALA A 96 -9.88 -23.56 8.47
N LYS A 97 -10.94 -23.75 9.27
CA LYS A 97 -11.00 -24.66 10.42
C LYS A 97 -11.84 -25.89 10.11
#